data_AF-A0AA40WEN5-F1
#
_entry.id   AF-A0AA40WEN5-F1
#
_cell.length_a   1.000
_cell.length_b   1.000
_cell.length_c   1.000
_cell.angle_alpha   90.00
_cell.angle_beta   90.00
_cell.angle_gamma   90.00
#
_symmetry.space_group_name_H-M   'P 1'
#
loop_
_entity.id
_entity.type
_entity.pdbx_description
1 polymer ?
#
loop_
_entity_poly.entity_id
_entity_poly.type
_entity_poly.pdbx_seq_one_letter_code
_entity_poly.pdbx_strand_id
1 'polypeptide(L)'
;TVFRGGEEVLNALKGVDIIITKRPEGVIVTVGDSLFPFPYSRFIQGTFETKFNSEESISIFRFQNVRAEKVRGIYSLFGKIAPGSGKISGEYEILLSGKRVSVKGKNRFTNVSGKILQDLPLGLKIPDLKDADLVHEMDLTLDETGEKQIHTFSKEENSFRLTYNVNAKKLATWEIFADWKNIQELKSIFQLPGDLEIFEGRLSLKGKWEESGNYGDWIKSNVSLNVLGFHWKDPFFDLH
;
A
#
# COMPACT_ATOMS: atom_id res chain seq x y z
N THR A 1 -23.65 -21.11 -16.95
CA THR A 1 -24.73 -20.31 -17.57
C THR A 1 -24.35 -18.85 -17.46
N VAL A 2 -24.13 -18.16 -18.58
CA VAL A 2 -23.75 -16.74 -18.62
C VAL A 2 -25.02 -15.90 -18.40
N PHE A 3 -25.04 -15.07 -17.36
CA PHE A 3 -26.19 -14.21 -17.03
C PHE A 3 -26.39 -13.13 -18.11
N ARG A 4 -27.66 -12.80 -18.41
CA ARG A 4 -28.14 -11.73 -19.33
C ARG A 4 -27.61 -10.34 -18.94
N GLY A 5 -26.36 -10.09 -19.29
CA GLY A 5 -25.56 -8.89 -18.95
C GLY A 5 -24.08 -9.13 -19.20
N GLY A 6 -23.64 -10.40 -19.24
CA GLY A 6 -22.27 -10.78 -19.61
C GLY A 6 -21.94 -10.52 -21.08
N GLU A 7 -22.89 -10.65 -22.00
CA GLU A 7 -22.67 -10.38 -23.44
C GLU A 7 -22.38 -8.90 -23.71
N GLU A 8 -23.05 -7.96 -23.03
CA GLU A 8 -22.76 -6.53 -23.20
C GLU A 8 -21.39 -6.14 -22.67
N VAL A 9 -20.97 -6.72 -21.53
CA VAL A 9 -19.63 -6.52 -20.96
C VAL A 9 -18.55 -7.11 -21.87
N LEU A 10 -18.75 -8.33 -22.40
CA LEU A 10 -17.81 -8.99 -23.31
C LEU A 10 -17.73 -8.28 -24.67
N ASN A 11 -18.83 -7.77 -25.21
CA ASN A 11 -18.84 -7.03 -26.48
C ASN A 11 -18.18 -5.64 -26.37
N ALA A 12 -18.03 -5.09 -25.17
CA ALA A 12 -17.27 -3.87 -24.91
C ALA A 12 -15.75 -4.09 -24.86
N LEU A 13 -15.27 -5.35 -24.75
CA LEU A 13 -13.86 -5.72 -24.71
C LEU A 13 -13.27 -5.76 -26.14
N LYS A 14 -13.08 -4.61 -26.79
CA LYS A 14 -12.29 -4.55 -28.03
C LYS A 14 -10.80 -4.42 -27.72
N GLY A 15 -9.98 -5.28 -28.32
CA GLY A 15 -8.52 -5.22 -28.23
C GLY A 15 -7.93 -5.78 -26.93
N VAL A 16 -8.50 -6.89 -26.42
CA VAL A 16 -7.97 -7.60 -25.25
C VAL A 16 -7.29 -8.90 -25.69
N ASP A 17 -5.98 -8.98 -25.50
CA ASP A 17 -5.24 -10.22 -25.77
C ASP A 17 -5.39 -11.18 -24.58
N ILE A 18 -6.25 -12.19 -24.72
CA ILE A 18 -6.41 -13.27 -23.73
C ILE A 18 -5.79 -14.55 -24.27
N ILE A 19 -4.82 -15.09 -23.53
CA ILE A 19 -4.17 -16.37 -23.80
C ILE A 19 -4.60 -17.35 -22.71
N ILE A 20 -5.27 -18.44 -23.09
CA ILE A 20 -5.64 -19.52 -22.17
C ILE A 20 -4.76 -20.72 -22.46
N THR A 21 -3.95 -21.11 -21.48
CA THR A 21 -3.08 -22.28 -21.53
C THR A 21 -3.61 -23.36 -20.58
N LYS A 22 -4.10 -24.48 -21.14
CA LYS A 22 -4.45 -25.66 -20.35
C LYS A 22 -3.19 -26.51 -20.12
N ARG A 23 -2.94 -26.89 -18.87
CA ARG A 23 -1.87 -27.82 -18.47
C ARG A 23 -2.50 -29.10 -17.87
N PRO A 24 -1.78 -30.22 -17.79
CA PRO A 24 -2.27 -31.43 -17.12
C PRO A 24 -2.79 -31.18 -15.70
N GLU A 25 -2.14 -30.27 -14.98
CA GLU A 25 -2.39 -29.94 -13.58
C GLU A 25 -3.36 -28.77 -13.36
N GLY A 26 -3.76 -28.02 -14.41
CA GLY A 26 -4.57 -26.82 -14.23
C GLY A 26 -4.76 -25.95 -15.47
N VAL A 27 -5.14 -24.70 -15.24
CA VAL A 27 -5.37 -23.68 -16.27
C VAL A 27 -4.65 -22.39 -15.89
N ILE A 28 -3.97 -21.81 -16.88
CA ILE A 28 -3.40 -20.46 -16.79
C ILE A 28 -4.08 -19.57 -17.80
N VAL A 29 -4.58 -18.42 -17.35
CA VAL A 29 -5.16 -17.37 -18.19
C VAL A 29 -4.27 -16.15 -18.10
N THR A 30 -3.70 -15.72 -19.22
CA THR A 30 -2.92 -14.48 -19.30
C THR A 30 -3.68 -13.45 -20.11
N VAL A 31 -3.79 -12.25 -19.58
CA VAL A 31 -4.36 -11.07 -20.22
C VAL A 31 -3.19 -10.13 -20.49
N GLY A 32 -2.85 -9.92 -21.76
CA GLY A 32 -1.64 -9.22 -22.20
C GLY A 32 -1.78 -7.70 -22.11
N ASP A 33 -2.68 -7.14 -22.90
CA ASP A 33 -3.07 -5.73 -22.84
C ASP A 33 -4.59 -5.67 -22.94
N SER A 34 -5.22 -5.14 -21.91
CA SER A 34 -6.68 -5.02 -21.87
C SER A 34 -7.08 -3.59 -21.55
N LEU A 35 -7.97 -3.05 -22.38
CA LEU A 35 -9.01 -2.13 -21.94
C LEU A 35 -10.01 -2.91 -21.08
N PHE A 36 -9.56 -3.47 -19.95
CA PHE A 36 -10.46 -4.18 -19.06
C PHE A 36 -11.35 -3.11 -18.42
N PRO A 37 -12.68 -3.28 -18.37
CA PRO A 37 -13.61 -2.34 -17.77
C PRO A 37 -13.54 -2.45 -16.24
N PHE A 38 -12.35 -2.29 -15.68
CA PHE A 38 -12.20 -1.61 -14.42
C PHE A 38 -12.23 -0.11 -14.76
N PRO A 39 -13.08 0.73 -14.15
CA PRO A 39 -13.31 2.09 -14.63
C PRO A 39 -11.99 2.85 -14.88
N TYR A 40 -11.73 3.16 -16.16
CA TYR A 40 -10.63 4.00 -16.65
C TYR A 40 -9.19 3.49 -16.46
N SER A 41 -8.99 2.21 -16.15
CA SER A 41 -7.67 1.58 -16.12
C SER A 41 -7.27 1.11 -17.51
N ARG A 42 -6.28 1.77 -18.12
CA ARG A 42 -5.55 1.20 -19.26
C ARG A 42 -4.36 0.42 -18.68
N PHE A 43 -3.97 -0.70 -19.29
CA PHE A 43 -2.76 -1.48 -18.98
C PHE A 43 -2.83 -2.35 -17.72
N ILE A 44 -3.88 -3.18 -17.56
CA ILE A 44 -3.83 -4.29 -16.61
C ILE A 44 -3.41 -5.54 -17.39
N GLN A 45 -2.13 -5.90 -17.28
CA GLN A 45 -1.64 -7.22 -17.64
C GLN A 45 -1.90 -8.14 -16.44
N GLY A 46 -2.49 -9.30 -16.64
CA GLY A 46 -2.80 -10.23 -15.55
C GLY A 46 -2.51 -11.67 -15.93
N THR A 47 -2.08 -12.49 -14.98
CA THR A 47 -1.98 -13.94 -15.12
C THR A 47 -2.73 -14.59 -13.97
N PHE A 48 -3.64 -15.49 -14.28
CA PHE A 48 -4.46 -16.22 -13.32
C PHE A 48 -4.15 -17.69 -13.47
N GLU A 49 -3.78 -18.35 -12.38
CA GLU A 49 -3.46 -19.76 -12.34
C GLU A 49 -4.35 -20.47 -11.32
N THR A 50 -4.93 -21.60 -11.74
CA THR A 50 -5.67 -22.51 -10.87
C THR A 50 -5.34 -23.95 -11.22
N LYS A 51 -5.17 -24.78 -10.20
CA LYS A 51 -4.94 -26.21 -10.36
C LYS A 51 -6.27 -26.97 -10.29
N PHE A 52 -6.40 -28.05 -11.06
CA PHE A 52 -7.60 -28.88 -10.99
C PHE A 52 -7.73 -29.52 -9.59
N ASN A 53 -8.96 -29.53 -9.06
CA ASN A 53 -9.28 -30.08 -7.73
C ASN A 53 -8.50 -29.43 -6.57
N SER A 54 -8.00 -28.19 -6.73
CA SER A 54 -7.31 -27.44 -5.69
C SER A 54 -8.22 -26.37 -5.09
N GLU A 55 -8.10 -26.15 -3.78
CA GLU A 55 -8.64 -24.97 -3.10
C GLU A 55 -7.72 -23.74 -3.25
N GLU A 56 -6.60 -23.89 -3.97
CA GLU A 56 -5.60 -22.85 -4.15
C GLU A 56 -5.70 -22.19 -5.53
N SER A 57 -5.57 -20.87 -5.55
CA SER A 57 -5.47 -20.09 -6.79
C SER A 57 -4.50 -18.93 -6.62
N ILE A 58 -3.80 -18.61 -7.71
CA ILE A 58 -2.81 -17.54 -7.77
C ILE A 58 -3.24 -16.55 -8.85
N SER A 59 -3.19 -15.26 -8.54
CA SER A 59 -3.45 -14.20 -9.50
C SER A 59 -2.34 -13.16 -9.43
N ILE A 60 -1.67 -12.91 -10.55
CA ILE A 60 -0.61 -11.92 -10.71
C ILE A 60 -1.14 -10.80 -11.58
N PHE A 61 -1.01 -9.56 -11.13
CA PHE A 61 -1.44 -8.36 -11.86
C PHE A 61 -0.25 -7.42 -12.02
N ARG A 62 -0.14 -6.80 -13.19
CA ARG A 62 0.86 -5.79 -13.51
C ARG A 62 0.18 -4.63 -14.21
N PHE A 63 0.58 -3.42 -13.88
CA PHE A 63 0.12 -2.23 -14.56
C PHE A 63 1.21 -1.17 -14.65
N GLN A 64 1.14 -0.36 -15.69
CA GLN A 64 2.16 0.64 -15.98
C GLN A 64 1.55 1.98 -16.40
N ASN A 65 2.16 3.06 -15.92
CA ASN A 65 1.85 4.44 -16.32
C ASN A 65 0.37 4.83 -16.17
N VAL A 66 -0.33 4.26 -15.19
CA VAL A 66 -1.74 4.55 -14.94
C VAL A 66 -1.84 5.92 -14.28
N ARG A 67 -2.68 6.81 -14.82
CA ARG A 67 -2.85 8.17 -14.27
C ARG A 67 -3.70 8.13 -13.00
N ALA A 68 -3.18 8.67 -11.89
CA ALA A 68 -3.86 8.70 -10.60
C ALA A 68 -5.26 9.34 -10.65
N GLU A 69 -5.42 10.44 -11.40
CA GLU A 69 -6.71 11.15 -11.59
C GLU A 69 -7.85 10.26 -12.13
N LYS A 70 -7.48 9.20 -12.89
CA LYS A 70 -8.41 8.25 -13.51
C LYS A 70 -8.65 7.01 -12.66
N VAL A 71 -7.74 6.75 -11.72
CA VAL A 71 -7.80 5.62 -10.80
C VAL A 71 -8.64 6.03 -9.59
N ARG A 72 -9.95 6.17 -9.79
CA ARG A 72 -10.89 6.30 -8.66
C ARG A 72 -11.06 4.98 -7.88
N GLY A 73 -10.23 3.95 -8.13
CA GLY A 73 -10.57 2.56 -7.79
C GLY A 73 -9.45 1.52 -7.63
N ILE A 74 -8.14 1.86 -7.55
CA ILE A 74 -7.18 0.91 -6.88
C ILE A 74 -7.38 0.96 -5.33
N TYR A 75 -8.41 1.68 -4.89
CA TYR A 75 -8.98 1.55 -3.57
C TYR A 75 -9.85 0.29 -3.52
N SER A 76 -9.62 -0.57 -2.54
CA SER A 76 -10.68 -0.91 -1.58
C SER A 76 -10.26 -1.99 -0.57
N LEU A 77 -9.16 -2.70 -0.76
CA LEU A 77 -8.68 -3.65 0.27
C LEU A 77 -7.20 -3.48 0.64
N PHE A 78 -6.38 -2.88 -0.23
CA PHE A 78 -4.92 -3.03 -0.16
C PHE A 78 -4.13 -1.70 -0.25
N GLY A 79 -4.75 -0.63 -0.74
CA GLY A 79 -4.09 0.67 -0.94
C GLY A 79 -4.32 1.64 0.23
N LYS A 80 -3.26 2.05 0.92
CA LYS A 80 -3.29 3.12 1.94
C LYS A 80 -2.90 4.50 1.40
N ILE A 81 -2.94 4.70 0.07
CA ILE A 81 -2.70 6.00 -0.57
C ILE A 81 -3.92 6.36 -1.41
N ALA A 82 -4.32 7.63 -1.34
CA ALA A 82 -5.30 8.27 -2.16
C ALA A 82 -4.67 9.30 -3.12
N PRO A 83 -4.19 8.87 -4.30
CA PRO A 83 -3.50 9.76 -5.22
C PRO A 83 -4.52 10.59 -6.01
N GLY A 84 -4.35 11.91 -6.02
CA GLY A 84 -5.17 12.86 -6.79
C GLY A 84 -4.60 13.19 -8.17
N SER A 85 -3.27 13.10 -8.34
CA SER A 85 -2.57 13.33 -9.61
C SER A 85 -1.29 12.48 -9.71
N GLY A 86 -0.65 12.48 -10.88
CA GLY A 86 0.58 11.72 -11.13
C GLY A 86 0.37 10.38 -11.83
N LYS A 87 1.38 9.51 -11.79
CA LYS A 87 1.37 8.18 -12.41
C LYS A 87 1.68 7.08 -11.40
N ILE A 88 1.09 5.92 -11.64
CA ILE A 88 1.25 4.73 -10.81
C ILE A 88 1.56 3.54 -11.71
N SER A 89 2.56 2.77 -11.34
CA SER A 89 2.86 1.45 -11.93
C SER A 89 3.00 0.45 -10.79
N GLY A 90 2.71 -0.82 -11.02
CA GLY A 90 2.81 -1.79 -9.94
C GLY A 90 2.61 -3.23 -10.38
N GLU A 91 2.91 -4.12 -9.45
CA GLU A 91 2.72 -5.56 -9.55
C GLU A 91 2.14 -6.10 -8.25
N TYR A 92 1.21 -7.04 -8.36
CA TYR A 92 0.56 -7.70 -7.24
C TYR A 92 0.49 -9.20 -7.50
N GLU A 93 0.76 -10.00 -6.48
CA GLU A 93 0.49 -11.43 -6.41
C GLU A 93 -0.52 -11.68 -5.31
N ILE A 94 -1.61 -12.37 -5.65
CA ILE A 94 -2.68 -12.76 -4.74
C ILE A 94 -2.73 -14.28 -4.71
N LEU A 95 -2.54 -14.86 -3.53
CA LEU A 95 -2.71 -16.28 -3.26
C LEU A 95 -3.97 -16.47 -2.41
N LEU A 96 -4.90 -17.26 -2.93
CA LEU A 96 -6.06 -17.75 -2.17
C LEU A 96 -5.83 -19.24 -1.89
N SER A 97 -5.94 -19.66 -0.64
CA SER A 97 -5.83 -21.07 -0.22
C SER A 97 -6.89 -21.35 0.85
N GLY A 98 -8.01 -21.96 0.44
CA GLY A 98 -9.19 -22.10 1.30
C GLY A 98 -9.74 -20.74 1.76
N LYS A 99 -9.74 -20.49 3.07
CA LYS A 99 -10.13 -19.19 3.66
C LYS A 99 -8.97 -18.19 3.82
N ARG A 100 -7.74 -18.62 3.54
CA ARG A 100 -6.56 -17.78 3.66
C ARG A 100 -6.37 -16.96 2.40
N VAL A 101 -6.14 -15.67 2.57
CA VAL A 101 -5.75 -14.73 1.53
C VAL A 101 -4.37 -14.18 1.86
N SER A 102 -3.44 -14.26 0.92
CA SER A 102 -2.16 -13.57 1.00
C SER A 102 -1.98 -12.69 -0.21
N VAL A 103 -1.55 -11.44 0.00
CA VAL A 103 -1.29 -10.49 -1.08
C VAL A 103 0.08 -9.88 -0.88
N LYS A 104 0.91 -9.92 -1.91
CA LYS A 104 2.17 -9.19 -1.98
C LYS A 104 2.11 -8.23 -3.15
N GLY A 105 2.43 -6.97 -2.91
CA GLY A 105 2.33 -5.94 -3.92
C GLY A 105 3.47 -4.94 -3.85
N LYS A 106 3.84 -4.39 -5.01
CA LYS A 106 4.80 -3.31 -5.12
C LYS A 106 4.33 -2.29 -6.14
N ASN A 107 4.21 -1.05 -5.70
CA ASN A 107 3.86 0.09 -6.53
C ASN A 107 5.02 1.07 -6.61
N ARG A 108 5.11 1.74 -7.75
CA ARG A 108 5.94 2.92 -7.98
C ARG A 108 5.01 4.09 -8.30
N PHE A 109 5.10 5.13 -7.49
CA PHE A 109 4.42 6.40 -7.67
C PHE A 109 5.41 7.38 -8.28
N THR A 110 4.96 8.14 -9.29
CA THR A 110 5.78 9.15 -9.96
C THR A 110 5.03 10.46 -10.08
N ASN A 111 5.59 11.53 -9.51
CA ASN A 111 5.00 12.87 -9.39
C ASN A 111 3.57 12.82 -8.84
N VAL A 112 3.38 12.07 -7.76
CA VAL A 112 2.05 11.85 -7.20
C VAL A 112 1.76 12.84 -6.09
N SER A 113 0.68 13.60 -6.27
CA SER A 113 0.06 14.38 -5.19
C SER A 113 -1.19 13.66 -4.71
N GLY A 114 -1.45 13.65 -3.41
CA GLY A 114 -2.56 12.88 -2.82
C GLY A 114 -2.50 12.81 -1.30
N LYS A 115 -3.19 11.85 -0.71
CA LYS A 115 -3.23 11.66 0.75
C LYS A 115 -2.79 10.25 1.13
N ILE A 116 -2.13 10.08 2.25
CA ILE A 116 -1.95 8.76 2.84
C ILE A 116 -3.18 8.47 3.71
N LEU A 117 -3.94 7.43 3.36
CA LEU A 117 -5.12 6.95 4.08
C LEU A 117 -4.68 5.90 5.11
N GLN A 118 -3.97 6.31 6.15
CA GLN A 118 -3.68 5.46 7.29
C GLN A 118 -4.39 5.98 8.53
N ASP A 119 -5.07 5.07 9.23
CA ASP A 119 -5.55 5.32 10.57
C ASP A 119 -4.36 5.24 11.53
N LEU A 120 -3.87 6.40 11.93
CA LEU A 120 -2.89 6.50 12.99
C LEU A 120 -3.58 6.50 14.36
N PRO A 121 -2.94 5.95 15.41
CA PRO A 121 -3.46 6.03 16.76
C PRO A 121 -3.71 7.48 17.18
N LEU A 122 -4.78 7.71 17.96
CA LEU A 122 -5.17 9.02 18.50
C LEU A 122 -5.54 10.08 17.43
N GLY A 123 -5.91 9.67 16.22
CA GLY A 123 -6.39 10.59 15.18
C GLY A 123 -5.32 11.48 14.58
N LEU A 124 -4.05 11.09 14.70
CA LEU A 124 -2.93 11.79 14.07
C LEU A 124 -3.12 11.84 12.55
N LYS A 125 -2.90 13.01 11.96
CA LYS A 125 -3.00 13.21 10.51
C LYS A 125 -1.62 13.06 9.86
N ILE A 126 -1.54 12.22 8.85
CA ILE A 126 -0.37 12.17 7.97
C ILE A 126 -0.46 13.36 7.00
N PRO A 127 0.64 14.10 6.76
CA PRO A 127 0.64 15.16 5.77
C PRO A 127 0.29 14.64 4.37
N ASP A 128 -0.34 15.50 3.56
CA ASP A 128 -0.65 15.19 2.17
C ASP A 128 0.65 15.07 1.35
N LEU A 129 0.69 14.13 0.41
CA LEU A 129 1.77 13.98 -0.56
C LEU A 129 1.67 15.08 -1.60
N LYS A 130 2.80 15.70 -1.95
CA LYS A 130 2.91 16.65 -3.05
C LYS A 130 4.06 16.26 -3.97
N ASP A 131 3.74 16.08 -5.25
CA ASP A 131 4.68 15.74 -6.33
C ASP A 131 5.69 14.64 -5.93
N ALA A 132 5.22 13.65 -5.18
CA ALA A 132 6.06 12.67 -4.53
C ALA A 132 6.40 11.52 -5.48
N ASP A 133 7.69 11.20 -5.53
CA ASP A 133 8.21 9.95 -6.08
C ASP A 133 8.50 9.00 -4.93
N LEU A 134 7.82 7.85 -4.90
CA LEU A 134 8.02 6.85 -3.85
C LEU A 134 7.70 5.44 -4.33
N VAL A 135 8.30 4.48 -3.65
CA VAL A 135 7.97 3.05 -3.76
C VAL A 135 7.10 2.66 -2.58
N HIS A 136 6.06 1.88 -2.84
CA HIS A 136 5.21 1.30 -1.81
C HIS A 136 5.22 -0.21 -1.96
N GLU A 137 5.56 -0.91 -0.90
CA GLU A 137 5.48 -2.35 -0.80
C GLU A 137 4.40 -2.72 0.22
N MET A 138 3.64 -3.75 -0.10
CA MET A 138 2.58 -4.27 0.74
C MET A 138 2.71 -5.78 0.91
N ASP A 139 2.54 -6.24 2.15
CA ASP A 139 2.28 -7.63 2.49
C ASP A 139 0.99 -7.70 3.31
N LEU A 140 -0.01 -8.44 2.83
CA LEU A 140 -1.23 -8.74 3.54
C LEU A 140 -1.32 -10.25 3.75
N THR A 141 -1.73 -10.63 4.96
CA THR A 141 -2.26 -11.95 5.25
C THR A 141 -3.59 -11.82 5.98
N LEU A 142 -4.60 -12.54 5.53
CA LEU A 142 -5.91 -12.65 6.15
C LEU A 142 -6.27 -14.14 6.27
N ASP A 143 -6.61 -14.58 7.47
CA ASP A 143 -7.12 -15.92 7.73
C ASP A 143 -8.07 -15.92 8.94
N GLU A 144 -8.45 -17.10 9.42
CA GLU A 144 -9.34 -17.23 10.59
C GLU A 144 -8.73 -16.69 11.89
N THR A 145 -7.41 -16.57 11.97
CA THR A 145 -6.69 -16.07 13.14
C THR A 145 -6.61 -14.55 13.19
N GLY A 146 -6.86 -13.87 12.08
CA GLY A 146 -6.84 -12.42 12.01
C GLY A 146 -6.42 -11.85 10.66
N GLU A 147 -6.10 -10.57 10.70
CA GLU A 147 -5.63 -9.80 9.56
C GLU A 147 -4.31 -9.14 9.92
N LYS A 148 -3.31 -9.23 9.05
CA LYS A 148 -2.05 -8.53 9.18
C LYS A 148 -1.69 -7.82 7.89
N GLN A 149 -1.54 -6.51 7.96
CA GLN A 149 -1.08 -5.67 6.87
C GLN A 149 0.28 -5.05 7.22
N ILE A 150 1.23 -5.11 6.31
CA ILE A 150 2.49 -4.38 6.39
C ILE A 150 2.58 -3.50 5.15
N HIS A 151 2.73 -2.20 5.34
CA HIS A 151 2.98 -1.25 4.29
C HIS A 151 4.32 -0.58 4.52
N THR A 152 5.21 -0.66 3.54
CA THR A 152 6.50 0.05 3.56
C THR A 152 6.52 1.05 2.42
N PHE A 153 6.72 2.32 2.75
CA PHE A 153 6.95 3.41 1.82
C PHE A 153 8.42 3.75 1.87
N SER A 154 9.07 3.83 0.71
CA SER A 154 10.49 4.16 0.62
C SER A 154 10.76 5.16 -0.50
N LYS A 155 11.75 6.01 -0.24
CA LYS A 155 12.35 6.89 -1.23
C LYS A 155 13.84 7.00 -0.90
N GLU A 156 14.68 6.58 -1.84
CA GLU A 156 16.14 6.57 -1.65
C GLU A 156 16.51 5.83 -0.35
N GLU A 157 17.20 6.48 0.59
CA GLU A 157 17.58 5.87 1.87
C GLU A 157 16.49 5.97 2.96
N ASN A 158 15.39 6.66 2.68
CA ASN A 158 14.31 6.90 3.64
C ASN A 158 13.27 5.79 3.59
N SER A 159 12.82 5.35 4.76
CA SER A 159 11.75 4.35 4.88
C SER A 159 10.73 4.70 5.96
N PHE A 160 9.48 4.41 5.67
CA PHE A 160 8.37 4.49 6.61
C PHE A 160 7.54 3.21 6.49
N ARG A 161 7.41 2.47 7.58
CA ARG A 161 6.66 1.22 7.65
C ARG A 161 5.55 1.34 8.68
N LEU A 162 4.35 0.95 8.26
CA LEU A 162 3.21 0.72 9.13
C LEU A 162 2.87 -0.78 9.10
N THR A 163 2.81 -1.40 10.27
CA THR A 163 2.19 -2.70 10.48
C THR A 163 0.86 -2.48 11.18
N TYR A 164 -0.19 -3.07 10.64
CA TYR A 164 -1.50 -3.15 11.28
C TYR A 164 -1.88 -4.62 11.44
N ASN A 165 -2.34 -5.01 12.61
CA ASN A 165 -2.76 -6.38 12.89
C ASN A 165 -4.08 -6.35 13.68
N VAL A 166 -5.02 -7.23 13.31
CA VAL A 166 -6.23 -7.51 14.07
C VAL A 166 -6.26 -9.00 14.37
N ASN A 167 -6.29 -9.37 15.65
CA ASN A 167 -6.34 -10.77 16.04
C ASN A 167 -7.77 -11.35 15.99
N ALA A 168 -7.91 -12.65 16.27
CA ALA A 168 -9.20 -13.35 16.32
C ALA A 168 -10.21 -12.74 17.31
N LYS A 169 -9.75 -12.03 18.34
CA LYS A 169 -10.60 -11.30 19.31
C LYS A 169 -10.97 -9.89 18.85
N LYS A 170 -10.64 -9.52 17.61
CA LYS A 170 -10.85 -8.18 17.04
C LYS A 170 -10.07 -7.06 17.73
N LEU A 171 -8.98 -7.40 18.42
CA LEU A 171 -8.08 -6.41 19.01
C LEU A 171 -7.01 -6.00 18.01
N ALA A 172 -6.88 -4.69 17.83
CA ALA A 172 -5.94 -4.09 16.91
C ALA A 172 -4.55 -3.86 17.55
N THR A 173 -3.52 -3.94 16.72
CA THR A 173 -2.15 -3.56 17.04
C THR A 173 -1.59 -2.76 15.87
N TRP A 174 -0.96 -1.64 16.18
CA TRP A 174 -0.26 -0.79 15.23
C TRP A 174 1.21 -0.75 15.58
N GLU A 175 2.09 -0.95 14.60
CA GLU A 175 3.52 -0.70 14.73
C GLU A 175 3.95 0.28 13.65
N ILE A 176 4.63 1.34 14.05
CA ILE A 176 5.19 2.33 13.15
C ILE A 176 6.71 2.26 13.27
N PHE A 177 7.38 2.22 12.14
CA PHE A 177 8.82 2.38 12.03
C PHE A 177 9.10 3.46 10.99
N ALA A 178 9.81 4.52 11.35
CA ALA A 178 10.33 5.49 10.40
C ALA A 178 11.83 5.57 10.57
N ASP A 179 12.57 5.50 9.48
CA ASP A 179 14.00 5.75 9.46
C ASP A 179 14.28 6.71 8.31
N TRP A 180 14.57 7.94 8.69
CA TRP A 180 14.71 9.06 7.80
C TRP A 180 16.11 9.64 7.92
N LYS A 181 16.76 9.83 6.78
CA LYS A 181 18.07 10.44 6.63
C LYS A 181 17.94 11.61 5.67
N ASN A 182 18.73 12.65 5.90
CA ASN A 182 18.73 13.84 5.05
C ASN A 182 17.30 14.40 4.86
N ILE A 183 16.63 14.69 5.97
CA ILE A 183 15.20 15.06 6.00
C ILE A 183 14.93 16.40 5.27
N GLN A 184 15.95 17.15 4.82
CA GLN A 184 15.76 18.22 3.84
C GLN A 184 15.03 17.73 2.59
N GLU A 185 15.37 16.54 2.08
CA GLU A 185 14.71 15.93 0.92
C GLU A 185 13.28 15.51 1.26
N LEU A 186 13.01 15.17 2.52
CA LEU A 186 11.66 14.84 3.01
C LEU A 186 10.78 16.07 3.22
N LYS A 187 11.32 17.28 3.41
CA LYS A 187 10.51 18.53 3.41
C LYS A 187 9.80 18.76 2.08
N SER A 188 10.37 18.26 0.97
CA SER A 188 9.70 18.30 -0.34
C SER A 188 8.46 17.39 -0.41
N ILE A 189 8.36 16.41 0.50
CA ILE A 189 7.34 15.36 0.53
C ILE A 189 6.32 15.58 1.66
N PHE A 190 6.78 16.08 2.82
CA PHE A 190 5.99 16.34 4.02
C PHE A 190 6.07 17.82 4.40
N GLN A 191 4.92 18.50 4.47
CA GLN A 191 4.85 19.87 4.99
C GLN A 191 5.06 19.86 6.51
N LEU A 192 6.33 20.03 6.94
CA LEU A 192 6.70 20.13 8.35
C LEU A 192 6.68 21.61 8.81
N PRO A 193 6.09 21.95 9.97
CA PRO A 193 6.16 23.30 10.51
C PRO A 193 7.55 23.63 11.07
N GLY A 194 8.13 24.80 10.71
CA GLY A 194 9.30 25.41 11.39
C GLY A 194 10.52 25.75 10.53
N ASP A 195 11.24 26.82 10.92
CA ASP A 195 12.48 27.32 10.30
C ASP A 195 13.72 26.56 10.83
N LEU A 196 13.93 25.32 10.38
CA LEU A 196 15.17 24.56 10.64
C LEU A 196 16.27 24.89 9.63
N GLU A 197 17.48 25.18 10.13
CA GLU A 197 18.62 25.70 9.36
C GLU A 197 19.39 24.62 8.57
N ILE A 198 19.67 23.44 9.15
CA ILE A 198 20.35 22.32 8.47
C ILE A 198 19.78 20.97 8.95
N PHE A 199 19.48 20.06 8.00
CA PHE A 199 18.78 18.80 8.27
C PHE A 199 19.55 17.58 7.71
N GLU A 200 20.86 17.53 7.97
CA GLU A 200 21.75 16.40 7.58
C GLU A 200 21.69 15.21 8.56
N GLY A 201 20.77 15.27 9.54
CA GLY A 201 20.61 14.27 10.58
C GLY A 201 19.83 13.02 10.18
N ARG A 202 19.78 12.06 11.12
CA ARG A 202 18.96 10.84 11.05
C ARG A 202 17.88 10.88 12.12
N LEU A 203 16.64 10.60 11.73
CA LEU A 203 15.50 10.42 12.62
C LEU A 203 15.00 8.98 12.54
N SER A 204 15.03 8.27 13.66
CA SER A 204 14.45 6.93 13.78
C SER A 204 13.30 6.97 14.79
N LEU A 205 12.08 6.73 14.33
CA LEU A 205 10.88 6.58 15.15
C LEU A 205 10.47 5.11 15.17
N LYS A 206 10.20 4.56 16.36
CA LYS A 206 9.52 3.28 16.53
C LYS A 206 8.39 3.43 17.52
N GLY A 207 7.18 3.09 17.14
CA GLY A 207 6.02 3.12 18.00
C GLY A 207 5.23 1.82 17.90
N LYS A 208 4.70 1.35 19.03
CA LYS A 208 3.78 0.21 19.10
C LYS A 208 2.58 0.60 19.95
N TRP A 209 1.39 0.33 19.45
CA TRP A 209 0.12 0.56 20.12
C TRP A 209 -0.70 -0.72 20.07
N GLU A 210 -1.24 -1.16 21.21
CA GLU A 210 -2.01 -2.40 21.36
C GLU A 210 -3.32 -2.12 22.09
N GLU A 211 -4.44 -2.57 21.55
CA GLU A 211 -5.71 -2.56 22.30
C GLU A 211 -5.70 -3.61 23.41
N SER A 212 -6.05 -3.21 24.64
CA SER A 212 -5.99 -4.07 25.83
C SER A 212 -7.35 -4.40 26.47
N GLY A 213 -8.46 -4.30 25.73
CA GLY A 213 -9.84 -4.46 26.24
C GLY A 213 -10.85 -4.82 25.14
N ASN A 214 -12.12 -4.38 25.22
CA ASN A 214 -12.98 -4.37 24.03
C ASN A 214 -12.49 -3.29 23.05
N TYR A 215 -12.91 -3.37 21.78
CA TYR A 215 -12.56 -2.42 20.73
C TYR A 215 -12.74 -0.96 21.20
N GLY A 216 -11.66 -0.16 21.16
CA GLY A 216 -11.68 1.27 21.54
C GLY A 216 -11.53 1.62 23.03
N ASP A 217 -11.39 0.65 23.96
CA ASP A 217 -11.39 0.96 25.40
C ASP A 217 -10.03 1.43 25.97
N TRP A 218 -8.92 0.78 25.63
CA TRP A 218 -7.60 1.08 26.19
C TRP A 218 -6.48 0.76 25.19
N ILE A 219 -5.54 1.70 24.99
CA ILE A 219 -4.36 1.51 24.13
C ILE A 219 -3.10 1.55 24.99
N LYS A 220 -2.37 0.42 25.04
CA LYS A 220 -1.00 0.40 25.56
C LYS A 220 -0.07 0.94 24.48
N SER A 221 0.76 1.93 24.80
CA SER A 221 1.73 2.50 23.85
C SER A 221 3.17 2.32 24.33
N ASN A 222 4.07 2.08 23.38
CA ASN A 222 5.51 2.12 23.58
C ASN A 222 6.13 2.83 22.37
N VAL A 223 6.72 4.00 22.60
CA VAL A 223 7.28 4.84 21.55
C VAL A 223 8.72 5.19 21.90
N SER A 224 9.59 5.09 20.91
CA SER A 224 10.98 5.52 20.97
C SER A 224 11.29 6.41 19.77
N LEU A 225 11.96 7.52 20.04
CA LEU A 225 12.43 8.46 19.03
C LEU A 225 13.93 8.63 19.24
N ASN A 226 14.70 8.49 18.18
CA ASN A 226 16.14 8.73 18.16
C ASN A 226 16.46 9.76 17.08
N VAL A 227 17.22 10.78 17.46
CA VAL A 227 17.55 11.97 16.66
C VAL A 227 19.06 12.14 16.71
N LEU A 228 19.74 12.12 15.56
CA LEU A 228 21.19 12.25 15.46
C LEU A 228 21.56 13.32 14.43
N GLY A 229 22.54 14.18 14.75
CA GLY A 229 23.12 15.14 13.80
C GLY A 229 22.21 16.32 13.44
N PHE A 230 21.41 16.82 14.38
CA PHE A 230 20.52 17.98 14.17
C PHE A 230 21.18 19.27 14.66
N HIS A 231 21.01 20.36 13.89
CA HIS A 231 21.43 21.70 14.25
C HIS A 231 20.22 22.65 14.27
N TRP A 232 19.89 23.18 15.45
CA TRP A 232 18.79 24.14 15.62
C TRP A 232 19.31 25.57 15.46
N LYS A 233 18.48 26.44 14.86
CA LYS A 233 18.77 27.88 14.76
C LYS A 233 18.65 28.58 16.10
N ASP A 234 17.86 28.03 17.01
CA ASP A 234 17.69 28.51 18.36
C ASP A 234 18.71 27.83 19.29
N PRO A 235 19.73 28.56 19.78
CA PRO A 235 20.72 28.01 20.71
C PRO A 235 20.14 27.68 22.09
N PHE A 236 18.88 28.05 22.36
CA PHE A 236 18.18 27.77 23.61
C PHE A 236 17.17 26.63 23.51
N PHE A 237 17.03 26.00 22.34
CA PHE A 237 16.15 24.85 22.17
C PHE A 237 16.85 23.58 22.67
N ASP A 238 16.61 23.27 23.93
CA ASP A 238 17.13 22.08 24.60
C ASP A 238 16.10 20.94 24.53
N LEU A 239 16.47 19.84 23.87
CA LEU A 239 15.69 18.59 23.85
C LEU A 239 16.33 17.60 24.85
N HIS A 240 16.26 17.96 26.13
CA HIS A 240 16.54 17.04 27.25
C HIS A 240 15.32 16.19 27.61
#